data_AF-A0AAW6HWA9-F1
#
_entry.id   AF-A0AAW6HWA9-F1
#
_cell.length_a   1.000
_cell.length_b   1.000
_cell.length_c   1.000
_cell.angle_alpha   90.00
_cell.angle_beta   90.00
_cell.angle_gamma   90.00
#
_symmetry.space_group_name_H-M   'P 1'
#
loop_
_entity.id
_entity.type
_entity.pdbx_description
1 polymer ?
#
loop_
_entity_poly.entity_id
_entity_poly.type
_entity_poly.pdbx_seq_one_letter_code
_entity_poly.pdbx_strand_id
1 'polypeptide(L)'
;MSYADLLIWQYKGQPRATATAALISDTFSTTWNGLADLRQTLDIERATGTHLDLIGQHVGQSRVLSSERTPVQHDLSLDDAAYRFLIKCRIAKNHMTGTAPNMEEVLDFIFPGSAAVLDHYDMSYTVFVSTAMISDVIGHAITALDILPRPAGVRVRYNLVTHLPFGYERSNRNYTHGTFGDPPER
;
A
#
# COMPACT_ATOMS: atom_id res chain seq x y z
N MET A 1 -7.73 -35.35 -5.89
CA MET A 1 -7.79 -36.79 -5.53
C MET A 1 -8.67 -36.88 -4.28
N SER A 2 -9.74 -37.70 -4.30
CA SER A 2 -10.69 -37.78 -3.19
C SER A 2 -10.18 -38.75 -2.12
N TYR A 3 -10.16 -38.35 -0.85
CA TYR A 3 -9.75 -39.22 0.26
C TYR A 3 -10.68 -40.44 0.45
N ALA A 4 -11.89 -40.41 -0.11
CA ALA A 4 -12.80 -41.55 -0.11
C ALA A 4 -12.23 -42.76 -0.90
N ASP A 5 -11.34 -42.52 -1.85
CA ASP A 5 -10.73 -43.57 -2.68
C ASP A 5 -9.60 -44.34 -1.96
N LEU A 6 -9.10 -43.78 -0.84
CA LEU A 6 -8.04 -44.36 -0.01
C LEU A 6 -8.58 -45.27 1.12
N LEU A 7 -9.89 -45.49 1.17
CA LEU A 7 -10.49 -46.39 2.15
C LEU A 7 -10.00 -47.83 1.91
N ILE A 8 -9.54 -48.47 2.99
CA ILE A 8 -9.18 -49.89 2.96
C ILE A 8 -10.38 -50.74 2.50
N TRP A 9 -10.11 -51.84 1.82
CA TRP A 9 -11.11 -52.60 1.06
C TRP A 9 -12.38 -52.95 1.86
N GLN A 10 -12.24 -53.22 3.16
CA GLN A 10 -13.32 -53.60 4.08
C GLN A 10 -14.40 -52.52 4.25
N TYR A 11 -14.05 -51.24 4.07
CA TYR A 11 -14.97 -50.10 4.25
C TYR A 11 -15.35 -49.43 2.93
N LYS A 12 -14.91 -50.00 1.80
CA LYS A 12 -15.17 -49.46 0.47
C LYS A 12 -16.68 -49.60 0.15
N GLY A 13 -17.35 -48.48 -0.07
CA GLY A 13 -18.80 -48.43 -0.36
C GLY A 13 -19.71 -48.34 0.87
N GLN A 14 -19.18 -48.33 2.09
CA GLN A 14 -19.99 -48.13 3.29
C GLN A 14 -20.34 -46.63 3.47
N PRO A 15 -21.64 -46.26 3.56
CA PRO A 15 -22.08 -44.86 3.47
C PRO A 15 -21.60 -44.01 4.66
N ARG A 16 -21.46 -44.61 5.84
CA ARG A 16 -20.95 -43.90 7.03
C ARG A 16 -19.44 -43.68 6.97
N ALA A 17 -18.69 -44.63 6.44
CA ALA A 17 -17.23 -44.53 6.36
C ALA A 17 -16.79 -43.50 5.32
N THR A 18 -17.45 -43.47 4.16
CA THR A 18 -17.21 -42.46 3.13
C THR A 18 -17.60 -41.06 3.59
N ALA A 19 -18.73 -40.92 4.31
CA ALA A 19 -19.16 -39.65 4.88
C ALA A 19 -18.17 -39.10 5.91
N THR A 20 -17.65 -39.95 6.82
CA THR A 20 -16.64 -39.52 7.80
C THR A 20 -15.33 -39.12 7.14
N ALA A 21 -14.85 -39.89 6.14
CA ALA A 21 -13.64 -39.55 5.40
C ALA A 21 -13.79 -38.23 4.63
N ALA A 22 -14.96 -37.98 4.04
CA ALA A 22 -15.28 -36.72 3.38
C ALA A 22 -15.28 -35.54 4.36
N LEU A 23 -15.93 -35.69 5.53
CA LEU A 23 -15.98 -34.65 6.55
C LEU A 23 -14.59 -34.31 7.11
N ILE A 24 -13.77 -35.33 7.38
CA ILE A 24 -12.37 -35.11 7.79
C ILE A 24 -11.60 -34.39 6.67
N SER A 25 -11.72 -34.84 5.42
CA SER A 25 -11.04 -34.18 4.31
C SER A 25 -11.49 -32.73 4.11
N ASP A 26 -12.78 -32.43 4.30
CA ASP A 26 -13.34 -31.10 4.11
C ASP A 26 -12.96 -30.13 5.24
N THR A 27 -12.95 -30.63 6.48
CA THR A 27 -12.45 -29.85 7.62
C THR A 27 -10.96 -29.56 7.48
N PHE A 28 -10.15 -30.52 7.03
CA PHE A 28 -8.74 -30.30 6.74
C PHE A 28 -8.50 -29.34 5.58
N SER A 29 -9.23 -29.48 4.47
CA SER A 29 -9.09 -28.57 3.32
C SER A 29 -9.48 -27.14 3.68
N THR A 30 -10.58 -26.97 4.41
CA THR A 30 -11.04 -25.66 4.89
C THR A 30 -10.02 -25.03 5.84
N THR A 31 -9.50 -25.80 6.80
CA THR A 31 -8.46 -25.34 7.72
C THR A 31 -7.18 -24.96 6.99
N TRP A 32 -6.75 -25.79 6.03
CA TRP A 32 -5.55 -25.54 5.23
C TRP A 32 -5.69 -24.29 4.37
N ASN A 33 -6.83 -24.11 3.72
CA ASN A 33 -7.12 -22.92 2.92
C ASN A 33 -7.10 -21.66 3.80
N GLY A 34 -7.70 -21.70 5.00
CA GLY A 34 -7.64 -20.59 5.95
C GLY A 34 -6.21 -20.28 6.40
N LEU A 35 -5.40 -21.29 6.68
CA LEU A 35 -3.99 -21.11 7.08
C LEU A 35 -3.14 -20.54 5.93
N ALA A 36 -3.37 -21.00 4.71
CA ALA A 36 -2.70 -20.50 3.52
C ALA A 36 -3.08 -19.04 3.22
N ASP A 37 -4.31 -18.65 3.55
CA ASP A 37 -4.81 -17.29 3.35
C ASP A 37 -4.33 -16.30 4.41
N LEU A 38 -4.00 -16.76 5.63
CA LEU A 38 -3.54 -15.93 6.75
C LEU A 38 -2.42 -14.95 6.35
N ARG A 39 -1.46 -15.41 5.53
CA ARG A 39 -0.38 -14.57 5.04
C ARG A 39 -0.87 -13.41 4.16
N GLN A 40 -1.94 -13.63 3.38
CA GLN A 40 -2.53 -12.64 2.50
C GLN A 40 -3.52 -11.74 3.23
N THR A 41 -4.05 -12.17 4.37
CA THR A 41 -5.01 -11.41 5.17
C THR A 41 -4.41 -10.09 5.69
N LEU A 42 -3.10 -10.06 5.99
CA LEU A 42 -2.36 -8.86 6.42
C LEU A 42 -1.60 -8.18 5.27
N ASP A 43 -1.95 -8.47 4.02
CA ASP A 43 -1.42 -7.74 2.86
C ASP A 43 -2.04 -6.34 2.79
N ILE A 44 -1.21 -5.29 2.79
CA ILE A 44 -1.68 -3.90 2.75
C ILE A 44 -2.45 -3.56 1.47
N GLU A 45 -2.39 -4.33 0.39
CA GLU A 45 -3.21 -4.06 -0.81
C GLU A 45 -4.58 -4.75 -0.75
N ARG A 46 -4.72 -5.80 0.06
CA ARG A 46 -5.93 -6.66 0.11
C ARG A 46 -6.70 -6.58 1.42
N ALA A 47 -6.04 -6.21 2.51
CA ALA A 47 -6.65 -6.15 3.83
C ALA A 47 -7.82 -5.16 3.85
N THR A 48 -8.91 -5.55 4.50
CA THR A 48 -10.13 -4.75 4.67
C THR A 48 -10.56 -4.75 6.13
N GLY A 49 -11.28 -3.70 6.54
CA GLY A 49 -11.80 -3.57 7.91
C GLY A 49 -10.75 -3.79 9.00
N THR A 50 -11.01 -4.74 9.90
CA THR A 50 -10.17 -5.00 11.09
C THR A 50 -8.73 -5.39 10.77
N HIS A 51 -8.48 -6.12 9.69
CA HIS A 51 -7.12 -6.50 9.30
C HIS A 51 -6.30 -5.28 8.89
N LEU A 52 -6.94 -4.33 8.20
CA LEU A 52 -6.30 -3.07 7.84
C LEU A 52 -6.04 -2.20 9.08
N ASP A 53 -6.96 -2.22 10.04
CA ASP A 53 -6.80 -1.52 11.32
C ASP A 53 -5.63 -2.05 12.14
N LEU A 54 -5.40 -3.38 12.16
CA LEU A 54 -4.23 -4.00 12.79
C LEU A 54 -2.91 -3.54 12.16
N ILE A 55 -2.86 -3.44 10.83
CA ILE A 55 -1.69 -2.93 10.11
C ILE A 55 -1.45 -1.46 10.50
N GLY A 56 -2.50 -0.63 10.49
CA GLY A 56 -2.38 0.78 10.87
C GLY A 56 -1.91 0.95 12.32
N GLN A 57 -2.42 0.14 13.25
CA GLN A 57 -1.97 0.11 14.64
C GLN A 57 -0.47 -0.22 14.74
N HIS A 58 0.02 -1.18 13.95
CA HIS A 58 1.44 -1.55 13.93
C HIS A 58 2.34 -0.41 13.45
N VAL A 59 1.89 0.35 12.44
CA VAL A 59 2.64 1.50 11.88
C VAL A 59 2.43 2.78 12.72
N GLY A 60 1.50 2.76 13.68
CA GLY A 60 1.17 3.92 14.51
C GLY A 60 0.36 4.99 13.76
N GLN A 61 -0.56 4.55 12.89
CA GLN A 61 -1.52 5.39 12.18
C GLN A 61 -2.94 4.98 12.60
N SER A 62 -3.70 5.90 13.18
CA SER A 62 -5.11 5.66 13.54
C SER A 62 -6.03 5.93 12.34
N ARG A 63 -7.10 5.14 12.23
CA ARG A 63 -8.20 5.32 11.28
C ARG A 63 -9.17 6.42 11.69
N VAL A 64 -9.34 6.61 12.99
CA VAL A 64 -10.23 7.63 13.53
C VAL A 64 -9.44 8.92 13.68
N LEU A 65 -9.85 9.94 12.92
CA LEU A 65 -9.33 11.29 13.06
C LEU A 65 -10.12 11.96 14.18
N SER A 66 -9.59 11.94 15.40
CA SER A 66 -10.19 12.68 16.52
C SER A 66 -10.04 14.18 16.25
N SER A 67 -11.12 14.82 15.78
CA SER A 67 -11.19 16.28 15.68
C SER A 67 -11.47 16.85 17.07
N GLU A 68 -10.43 17.36 17.74
CA GLU A 68 -10.58 18.07 19.03
C GLU A 68 -11.28 19.43 18.90
N ARG A 69 -11.66 19.84 17.68
CA ARG A 69 -12.10 21.21 17.38
C ARG A 69 -13.62 21.44 17.44
N THR A 70 -14.44 20.43 17.72
CA THR A 70 -15.90 20.60 17.82
C THR A 70 -16.48 19.96 19.09
N PRO A 71 -17.45 20.62 19.77
CA PRO A 71 -18.09 20.10 20.99
C PRO A 71 -18.95 18.85 20.74
N VAL A 72 -19.22 18.53 19.48
CA VAL A 72 -19.80 17.25 19.05
C VAL A 72 -18.68 16.42 18.46
N GLN A 73 -18.31 15.34 19.14
CA GLN A 73 -17.34 14.37 18.67
C GLN A 73 -17.97 13.58 17.53
N HIS A 74 -17.69 13.99 16.29
CA HIS A 74 -17.98 13.16 15.13
C HIS A 74 -16.74 12.32 14.85
N ASP A 75 -16.78 11.04 15.25
CA ASP A 75 -15.76 10.07 14.87
C ASP A 75 -15.87 9.85 13.35
N LEU A 76 -15.13 10.65 12.57
CA LEU A 76 -15.06 10.49 11.13
C LEU A 76 -14.12 9.31 10.85
N SER A 77 -14.69 8.13 10.63
CA SER A 77 -13.93 6.97 10.17
C SER A 77 -13.62 7.15 8.68
N LEU A 78 -12.35 7.02 8.34
CA LEU A 78 -11.91 7.05 6.95
C LEU A 78 -12.35 5.78 6.22
N ASP A 79 -12.64 5.90 4.93
CA ASP A 79 -12.84 4.75 4.05
C ASP A 79 -11.56 3.90 3.94
N ASP A 80 -11.70 2.61 3.65
CA ASP A 80 -10.59 1.66 3.58
C ASP A 80 -9.54 2.10 2.55
N ALA A 81 -9.96 2.65 1.40
CA ALA A 81 -9.04 3.14 0.37
C ALA A 81 -8.21 4.35 0.84
N ALA A 82 -8.86 5.33 1.48
CA ALA A 82 -8.19 6.50 2.03
C ALA A 82 -7.27 6.13 3.20
N TYR A 83 -7.69 5.18 4.04
CA TYR A 83 -6.89 4.72 5.17
C TYR A 83 -5.65 3.94 4.71
N ARG A 84 -5.78 3.07 3.70
CA ARG A 84 -4.65 2.38 3.06
C ARG A 84 -3.59 3.36 2.58
N PHE A 85 -4.03 4.44 1.92
CA PHE A 85 -3.15 5.51 1.46
C PHE A 85 -2.39 6.19 2.61
N LEU A 86 -3.06 6.50 3.72
CA LEU A 86 -2.41 7.08 4.90
C LEU A 86 -1.38 6.15 5.54
N ILE A 87 -1.68 4.85 5.63
CA ILE A 87 -0.73 3.86 6.15
C ILE A 87 0.51 3.83 5.26
N LYS A 88 0.36 3.80 3.92
CA LYS A 88 1.51 3.85 3.00
C LYS A 88 2.36 5.09 3.22
N CYS A 89 1.73 6.26 3.36
CA CYS A 89 2.43 7.51 3.66
C CYS A 89 3.19 7.46 4.98
N ARG A 90 2.61 6.82 6.01
CA ARG A 90 3.26 6.65 7.32
C ARG A 90 4.46 5.70 7.26
N ILE A 91 4.33 4.57 6.56
CA ILE A 91 5.43 3.63 6.32
C ILE A 91 6.57 4.35 5.60
N ALA A 92 6.25 5.06 4.51
CA ALA A 92 7.19 5.86 3.74
C ALA A 92 7.97 6.86 4.60
N LYS A 93 7.28 7.62 5.44
CA LYS A 93 7.91 8.58 6.36
C LYS A 93 8.86 7.93 7.36
N ASN A 94 8.50 6.76 7.87
CA ASN A 94 9.29 6.08 8.90
C ASN A 94 10.52 5.36 8.32
N HIS A 95 10.46 4.92 7.06
CA HIS A 95 11.50 4.09 6.45
C HIS A 95 12.41 4.84 5.46
N MET A 96 12.05 6.04 5.01
CA MET A 96 12.87 6.76 4.02
C MET A 96 14.29 7.07 4.52
N THR A 97 15.27 6.94 3.63
CA THR A 97 16.69 7.28 3.91
C THR A 97 17.03 8.71 3.47
N GLY A 98 16.19 9.32 2.62
CA GLY A 98 16.30 10.73 2.23
C GLY A 98 17.25 11.02 1.05
N THR A 99 17.72 9.99 0.35
CA THR A 99 18.47 10.14 -0.91
C THR A 99 17.52 10.31 -2.10
N ALA A 100 17.96 10.94 -3.20
CA ALA A 100 17.12 11.12 -4.40
C ALA A 100 16.52 9.80 -4.95
N PRO A 101 17.30 8.69 -5.07
CA PRO A 101 16.76 7.42 -5.56
C PRO A 101 15.75 6.80 -4.58
N ASN A 102 16.00 6.92 -3.27
CA ASN A 102 15.08 6.41 -2.25
C ASN A 102 13.77 7.23 -2.24
N MET A 103 13.85 8.54 -2.45
CA MET A 103 12.65 9.38 -2.58
C MET A 103 11.76 8.92 -3.73
N GLU A 104 12.36 8.57 -4.86
CA GLU A 104 11.62 8.04 -6.00
C GLU A 104 10.93 6.70 -5.67
N GLU A 105 11.66 5.74 -5.10
CA GLU A 105 11.12 4.44 -4.68
C GLU A 105 9.95 4.59 -3.70
N VAL A 106 10.11 5.48 -2.71
CA VAL A 106 9.08 5.78 -1.72
C VAL A 106 7.85 6.43 -2.36
N LEU A 107 8.03 7.31 -3.34
CA LEU A 107 6.92 7.93 -4.05
C LEU A 107 6.23 6.97 -5.00
N ASP A 108 6.94 6.03 -5.63
CA ASP A 108 6.32 4.97 -6.45
C ASP A 108 5.53 4.00 -5.57
N PHE A 109 5.98 3.73 -4.34
CA PHE A 109 5.21 2.95 -3.37
C PHE A 109 3.88 3.62 -2.97
N ILE A 110 3.87 4.95 -2.81
CA ILE A 110 2.65 5.70 -2.47
C ILE A 110 1.76 5.91 -3.71
N PHE A 111 2.36 6.29 -4.83
CA PHE A 111 1.71 6.71 -6.07
C PHE A 111 2.30 5.95 -7.27
N PRO A 112 1.93 4.67 -7.47
CA PRO A 112 2.54 3.83 -8.49
C PRO A 112 2.44 4.47 -9.88
N GLY A 113 3.60 4.78 -10.47
CA GLY A 113 3.72 5.43 -11.78
C GLY A 113 3.08 6.81 -11.92
N SER A 114 2.72 7.46 -10.82
CA SER A 114 1.97 8.74 -10.82
C SER A 114 2.74 9.88 -10.14
N ALA A 115 3.99 9.64 -9.75
CA ALA A 115 4.86 10.64 -9.14
C ALA A 115 6.21 10.71 -9.84
N ALA A 116 6.79 11.90 -9.86
CA ALA A 116 8.14 12.15 -10.38
C ALA A 116 8.89 13.11 -9.46
N VAL A 117 10.20 12.93 -9.35
CA VAL A 117 11.08 13.73 -8.50
C VAL A 117 12.03 14.53 -9.37
N LEU A 118 12.27 15.77 -8.97
CA LEU A 118 13.30 16.64 -9.51
C LEU A 118 14.14 17.20 -8.36
N ASP A 119 15.44 16.94 -8.44
CA ASP A 119 16.51 17.42 -7.58
C ASP A 119 17.16 18.62 -8.26
N HIS A 120 17.24 19.75 -7.56
CA HIS A 120 17.91 20.93 -8.07
C HIS A 120 19.38 21.00 -7.64
N TYR A 121 19.87 20.01 -6.88
CA TYR A 121 21.21 19.98 -6.29
C TYR A 121 21.49 21.18 -5.36
N ASP A 122 20.44 21.86 -4.87
CA ASP A 122 20.51 23.04 -4.00
C ASP A 122 19.88 22.78 -2.61
N MET A 123 19.83 21.51 -2.19
CA MET A 123 19.05 21.05 -1.03
C MET A 123 17.55 21.34 -1.16
N SER A 124 17.01 21.32 -2.38
CA SER A 124 15.57 21.31 -2.62
C SER A 124 15.11 20.31 -3.67
N TYR A 125 14.00 19.62 -3.35
CA TYR A 125 13.28 18.73 -4.25
C TYR A 125 11.97 19.37 -4.71
N THR A 126 11.65 19.20 -5.98
CA THR A 126 10.31 19.39 -6.52
C THR A 126 9.75 18.02 -6.86
N VAL A 127 8.60 17.69 -6.30
CA VAL A 127 7.88 16.45 -6.56
C VAL A 127 6.63 16.79 -7.35
N PHE A 128 6.46 16.13 -8.49
CA PHE A 128 5.25 16.22 -9.29
C PHE A 128 4.38 15.00 -8.99
N VAL A 129 3.11 15.24 -8.67
CA VAL A 129 2.14 14.16 -8.44
C VAL A 129 0.97 14.34 -9.39
N SER A 130 0.65 13.30 -10.14
CA SER A 130 -0.49 13.27 -11.04
C SER A 130 -1.80 13.21 -10.27
N THR A 131 -2.72 14.13 -10.56
CA THR A 131 -4.05 14.17 -9.94
C THR A 131 -5.00 13.10 -10.49
N ALA A 132 -4.63 12.36 -11.54
CA ALA A 132 -5.53 11.39 -12.19
C ALA A 132 -5.99 10.24 -11.26
N MET A 133 -5.22 9.95 -10.21
CA MET A 133 -5.49 8.88 -9.24
C MET A 133 -5.93 9.40 -7.86
N ILE A 134 -6.03 10.71 -7.67
CA ILE A 134 -6.27 11.33 -6.36
C ILE A 134 -7.75 11.70 -6.25
N SER A 135 -8.46 11.07 -5.30
CA SER A 135 -9.79 11.53 -4.90
C SER A 135 -9.70 12.89 -4.20
N ASP A 136 -10.71 13.75 -4.36
CA ASP A 136 -10.76 15.09 -3.73
C ASP A 136 -10.44 15.05 -2.22
N VAL A 137 -10.91 14.02 -1.51
CA VAL A 137 -10.63 13.82 -0.09
C VAL A 137 -9.13 13.62 0.18
N ILE A 138 -8.45 12.85 -0.67
CA ILE A 138 -7.01 12.61 -0.57
C ILE A 138 -6.24 13.89 -0.94
N GLY A 139 -6.69 14.63 -1.95
CA GLY A 139 -6.09 15.93 -2.31
C GLY A 139 -6.15 16.94 -1.16
N HIS A 140 -7.28 17.01 -0.46
CA HIS A 140 -7.41 17.82 0.75
C HIS A 140 -6.51 17.32 1.90
N ALA A 141 -6.40 16.01 2.09
CA ALA A 141 -5.52 15.45 3.11
C ALA A 141 -4.03 15.75 2.84
N ILE A 142 -3.58 15.64 1.59
CA ILE A 142 -2.21 15.96 1.18
C ILE A 142 -1.87 17.42 1.49
N THR A 143 -2.78 18.34 1.19
CA THR A 143 -2.56 19.78 1.37
C THR A 143 -2.68 20.22 2.84
N ALA A 144 -3.59 19.64 3.62
CA ALA A 144 -3.86 20.07 4.99
C ALA A 144 -3.04 19.33 6.07
N LEU A 145 -2.76 18.04 5.88
CA LEU A 145 -2.23 17.17 6.94
C LEU A 145 -0.74 16.85 6.80
N ASP A 146 -0.08 17.39 5.76
CA ASP A 146 1.35 17.25 5.55
C ASP A 146 1.82 15.78 5.68
N ILE A 147 1.13 14.89 4.97
CA ILE A 147 1.27 13.43 5.13
C ILE A 147 2.40 12.82 4.31
N LEU A 148 2.96 13.56 3.35
CA LEU A 148 3.98 13.07 2.42
C LEU A 148 5.40 13.06 3.02
N PRO A 149 6.32 12.21 2.52
CA PRO A 149 7.66 12.02 3.08
C PRO A 149 8.57 13.24 2.86
N ARG A 150 9.22 13.74 3.92
CA ARG A 150 10.13 14.89 3.84
C ARG A 150 11.49 14.61 4.46
N PRO A 151 12.58 14.50 3.67
CA PRO A 151 13.93 14.32 4.18
C PRO A 151 14.35 15.47 5.08
N ALA A 152 15.16 15.15 6.09
CA ALA A 152 15.65 16.12 7.05
C ALA A 152 16.58 17.14 6.37
N GLY A 153 16.35 18.43 6.62
CA GLY A 153 17.20 19.51 6.11
C GLY A 153 17.05 19.82 4.62
N VAL A 154 16.08 19.21 3.92
CA VAL A 154 15.83 19.42 2.49
C VAL A 154 14.45 20.01 2.27
N ARG A 155 14.37 21.06 1.45
CA ARG A 155 13.09 21.69 1.12
C ARG A 155 12.37 20.87 0.07
N VAL A 156 11.17 20.38 0.37
CA VAL A 156 10.32 19.66 -0.60
C VAL A 156 9.15 20.54 -1.04
N ARG A 157 8.92 20.63 -2.36
CA ARG A 157 7.75 21.28 -2.96
C ARG A 157 6.93 20.24 -3.72
N TYR A 158 5.66 20.07 -3.35
CA TYR A 158 4.74 19.19 -4.07
C TYR A 158 3.87 19.99 -5.03
N ASN A 159 3.93 19.63 -6.30
CA ASN A 159 3.11 20.22 -7.36
C ASN A 159 2.13 19.17 -7.88
N LEU A 160 0.84 19.44 -7.74
CA LEU A 160 -0.22 18.61 -8.32
C LEU A 160 -0.38 18.99 -9.80
N VAL A 161 -0.23 18.01 -10.69
CA VAL A 161 -0.29 18.20 -12.15
C VAL A 161 -1.27 17.23 -12.78
N THR A 162 -1.87 17.59 -13.92
CA THR A 162 -2.79 16.70 -14.66
C THR A 162 -2.05 15.59 -15.39
N HIS A 163 -0.87 15.91 -15.93
CA HIS A 163 0.04 14.98 -16.56
C HIS A 163 1.45 15.22 -16.03
N LEU A 164 2.26 14.16 -15.97
CA LEU A 164 3.66 14.28 -15.58
C LEU A 164 4.40 15.15 -16.61
N PRO A 165 5.37 15.96 -16.18
CA PRO A 165 6.15 16.78 -17.09
C PRO A 165 6.93 15.91 -18.09
N PHE A 166 7.20 16.49 -19.25
CA PHE A 166 7.99 15.84 -20.31
C PHE A 166 9.32 15.30 -19.76
N GLY A 167 9.66 14.07 -20.14
CA GLY A 167 10.86 13.37 -19.66
C GLY A 167 10.67 12.51 -18.41
N TYR A 168 9.48 12.52 -17.78
CA TYR A 168 9.16 11.76 -16.57
C TYR A 168 7.92 10.84 -16.71
N GLU A 169 7.39 10.70 -17.93
CA GLU A 169 6.32 9.75 -18.22
C GLU A 169 6.88 8.32 -18.34
N ARG A 170 6.08 7.30 -17.98
CA ARG A 170 6.46 5.87 -17.83
C ARG A 170 7.25 5.24 -19.00
N SER A 171 7.30 5.91 -20.17
CA SER A 171 8.08 5.49 -21.33
C SER A 171 9.57 5.89 -21.27
N ASN A 172 10.00 6.81 -20.40
CA ASN A 172 11.42 7.20 -20.25
C ASN A 172 11.76 7.28 -18.76
N ARG A 173 12.53 6.28 -18.33
CA ARG A 173 12.95 5.96 -16.97
C ARG A 173 13.61 7.15 -16.24
N ASN A 174 13.45 7.26 -14.92
CA ASN A 174 14.01 8.36 -14.12
C ASN A 174 15.44 8.06 -13.62
N TYR A 175 16.18 9.14 -13.28
CA TYR A 175 17.49 9.31 -12.60
C TYR A 175 18.69 8.40 -12.95
N THR A 176 18.45 7.24 -13.55
CA THR A 176 19.42 6.21 -13.92
C THR A 176 19.32 5.87 -15.40
N HIS A 177 18.32 6.42 -16.09
CA HIS A 177 17.97 6.05 -17.46
C HIS A 177 17.12 7.15 -18.17
N GLY A 178 17.17 8.38 -17.66
CA GLY A 178 16.41 9.50 -18.21
C GLY A 178 17.16 10.15 -19.35
N THR A 179 16.49 10.40 -20.47
CA THR A 179 17.10 10.86 -21.73
C THR A 179 17.80 12.23 -21.64
N PHE A 180 17.67 12.97 -20.54
CA PHE A 180 18.10 14.38 -20.47
C PHE A 180 18.81 14.80 -19.16
N GLY A 181 19.12 13.87 -18.26
CA GLY A 181 19.61 14.20 -16.90
C GLY A 181 20.96 13.60 -16.48
N ASP A 182 21.51 12.63 -17.23
CA ASP A 182 22.78 12.03 -16.85
C ASP A 182 23.95 12.97 -17.21
N PRO A 183 24.81 13.35 -16.26
CA PRO A 183 26.06 14.02 -16.59
C PRO A 183 26.91 13.08 -17.46
N PRO A 184 27.69 13.60 -18.44
CA PRO A 184 28.55 12.76 -19.25
C PRO A 184 29.49 11.97 -18.33
N GLU A 185 29.41 10.64 -18.41
CA GLU A 185 30.35 9.75 -17.72
C GLU A 185 31.78 10.19 -18.08
N ARG A 186 32.60 10.45 -17.06
CA ARG A 186 34.04 10.68 -17.21
C ARG A 186 34.79 9.36 -17.21
#